data_AF-A0A0K8MJR4-F1
#
_entry.id   AF-A0A0K8MJR4-F1
#
_cell.length_a   1.000
_cell.length_b   1.000
_cell.length_c   1.000
_cell.angle_alpha   90.00
_cell.angle_beta   90.00
_cell.angle_gamma   90.00
#
_symmetry.space_group_name_H-M   'P 1'
#
loop_
_entity.id
_entity.type
_entity.pdbx_description
1 polymer ?
#
loop_
_entity_poly.entity_id
_entity_poly.type
_entity_poly.pdbx_seq_one_letter_code
_entity_poly.pdbx_strand_id
1 'polypeptide(L)' 'MTLLGFFRTYNPQAIIDRYHLAENAYDQSDVDLLMNITAKLGFKDDYEKASVRILNDLRQGKLGTYTLDLINE' A
#
# COMPACT_ATOMS: atom_id res chain seq x y z
N MET A 1 12.81 5.46 2.10
CA MET A 1 12.04 4.28 1.67
C MET A 1 10.62 4.43 2.19
N THR A 2 9.64 4.61 1.31
CA THR A 2 8.21 4.74 1.65
C THR A 2 7.59 3.35 1.84
N LEU A 3 6.48 3.25 2.57
CA LEU A 3 5.77 1.97 2.77
C LEU A 3 5.29 1.39 1.44
N LEU A 4 4.74 2.23 0.55
CA LEU A 4 4.31 1.80 -0.77
C LEU A 4 5.50 1.32 -1.63
N GLY A 5 6.65 1.99 -1.53
CA GLY A 5 7.88 1.57 -2.17
C GLY A 5 8.42 0.22 -1.65
N PHE A 6 8.25 -0.09 -0.37
CA PHE A 6 8.55 -1.43 0.15
C PHE A 6 7.66 -2.49 -0.50
N PHE A 7 6.33 -2.28 -0.50
CA PHE A 7 5.41 -3.25 -1.11
C PHE A 7 5.64 -3.40 -2.61
N ARG A 8 5.99 -2.33 -3.33
CA ARG A 8 6.36 -2.37 -4.75
C ARG A 8 7.46 -3.41 -5.03
N THR A 9 8.46 -3.49 -4.16
CA THR A 9 9.62 -4.40 -4.34
C THR A 9 9.35 -5.81 -3.82
N TYR A 10 8.65 -5.95 -2.69
CA TYR A 10 8.55 -7.22 -1.99
C TYR A 10 7.24 -7.98 -2.23
N ASN A 11 6.11 -7.27 -2.35
CA ASN A 11 4.81 -7.89 -2.59
C ASN A 11 3.80 -6.86 -3.13
N PRO A 12 3.89 -6.49 -4.42
CA PRO A 12 2.98 -5.51 -5.00
C PRO A 12 1.53 -5.99 -4.98
N GLN A 13 1.33 -7.30 -5.14
CA GLN A 13 0.00 -7.90 -5.21
C GLN A 13 -0.82 -7.67 -3.93
N ALA A 14 -0.18 -7.62 -2.76
CA ALA A 14 -0.86 -7.37 -1.49
C ALA A 14 -1.65 -6.04 -1.46
N ILE A 15 -1.08 -4.96 -2.01
CA ILE A 15 -1.74 -3.65 -2.06
C ILE A 15 -2.82 -3.64 -3.14
N ILE A 16 -2.55 -4.25 -4.30
CA ILE A 16 -3.49 -4.34 -5.41
C ILE A 16 -4.76 -5.08 -4.97
N ASP A 17 -4.61 -6.26 -4.37
CA ASP A 17 -5.72 -7.10 -3.93
C ASP A 17 -6.48 -6.44 -2.78
N ARG A 18 -5.76 -5.82 -1.82
CA ARG A 18 -6.37 -5.20 -0.63
C ARG A 18 -7.27 -4.03 -0.97
N TYR A 19 -6.85 -3.18 -1.91
CA TYR A 19 -7.56 -1.96 -2.26
C TYR A 19 -8.26 -2.05 -3.63
N HIS A 20 -8.30 -3.25 -4.22
CA HIS A 20 -8.91 -3.52 -5.52
C HIS A 20 -8.45 -2.51 -6.59
N LEU A 21 -7.14 -2.36 -6.69
CA LEU A 21 -6.48 -1.51 -7.68
C LEU A 21 -6.29 -2.28 -9.00
N ALA A 22 -5.92 -1.57 -10.06
CA ALA A 22 -5.51 -2.21 -11.31
C ALA A 22 -4.15 -2.91 -11.13
N GLU A 23 -3.86 -3.93 -11.94
CA GLU A 23 -2.58 -4.65 -11.88
C GLU A 23 -1.37 -3.75 -12.15
N ASN A 24 -1.57 -2.73 -12.99
CA ASN A 24 -0.57 -1.72 -13.33
C ASN A 24 -0.54 -0.54 -12.32
N ALA A 25 -1.12 -0.68 -11.13
CA ALA A 25 -1.17 0.41 -10.14
C ALA A 25 0.21 0.89 -9.66
N TYR A 26 1.27 0.11 -9.89
CA TYR A 26 2.64 0.52 -9.60
C TYR A 26 3.35 1.21 -10.76
N ASP A 27 2.79 1.28 -11.96
CA ASP A 27 3.44 1.99 -13.08
C ASP A 27 3.50 3.52 -12.85
N GLN A 28 2.61 4.01 -12.00
CA GLN A 28 2.55 5.41 -11.56
C GLN A 28 3.42 5.68 -10.32
N SER A 29 3.50 6.95 -9.93
CA SER A 29 4.23 7.35 -8.73
C SER A 29 3.55 6.85 -7.45
N ASP A 30 4.31 6.75 -6.35
CA ASP A 30 3.74 6.41 -5.04
C ASP A 30 2.67 7.41 -4.58
N VAL A 31 2.74 8.67 -5.04
CA VAL A 31 1.75 9.71 -4.75
C VAL A 31 0.43 9.39 -5.45
N ASP A 32 0.47 9.10 -6.75
CA ASP A 32 -0.73 8.74 -7.52
C ASP A 32 -1.37 7.45 -6.99
N LEU A 33 -0.53 6.49 -6.58
CA LEU A 33 -0.97 5.26 -5.92
C LEU A 33 -1.71 5.57 -4.60
N LEU A 34 -1.18 6.45 -3.76
CA LEU A 34 -1.84 6.86 -2.52
C LEU A 34 -3.17 7.58 -2.81
N MET A 35 -3.23 8.43 -3.82
CA MET A 35 -4.47 9.11 -4.24
C MET A 35 -5.52 8.08 -4.67
N ASN A 36 -5.15 7.09 -5.48
CA ASN A 36 -6.04 6.02 -5.91
C ASN A 36 -6.56 5.19 -4.73
N ILE A 37 -5.69 4.86 -3.76
CA ILE A 37 -6.10 4.16 -2.54
C ILE A 37 -7.08 5.02 -1.72
N THR A 38 -6.79 6.31 -1.56
CA THR A 38 -7.62 7.26 -0.80
C THR A 38 -9.03 7.38 -1.41
N ALA A 39 -9.10 7.44 -2.74
CA ALA A 39 -10.36 7.44 -3.49
C ALA A 39 -11.14 6.13 -3.30
N LYS A 40 -10.48 4.96 -3.40
CA LYS A 40 -11.09 3.64 -3.16
C LYS A 40 -11.62 3.48 -1.73
N LEU A 41 -10.95 4.07 -0.75
CA LEU A 41 -11.37 4.08 0.65
C LEU A 41 -12.53 5.05 0.93
N GLY A 42 -12.91 5.89 -0.02
CA GLY A 42 -13.96 6.91 0.16
C GLY A 42 -13.52 8.08 1.05
N PHE A 43 -12.22 8.30 1.21
CA PHE A 43 -11.65 9.35 2.06
C PHE A 43 -11.44 10.68 1.33
N LYS A 44 -11.84 10.79 0.06
CA LYS A 44 -11.66 11.99 -0.77
C LYS A 44 -10.17 12.37 -0.84
N ASP A 45 -9.81 13.53 -0.32
CA ASP A 45 -8.44 14.05 -0.28
C ASP A 45 -7.80 13.93 1.11
N ASP A 46 -8.39 13.11 2.00
CA ASP A 46 -7.83 12.85 3.34
C ASP A 46 -6.74 11.76 3.26
N TYR A 47 -5.60 12.16 2.71
CA TYR A 47 -4.43 11.30 2.50
C TYR A 47 -3.80 10.83 3.82
N GLU A 48 -3.91 11.64 4.87
CA GLU A 48 -3.39 11.31 6.19
C GLU A 48 -4.19 10.15 6.79
N LYS A 49 -5.52 10.21 6.71
CA LYS A 49 -6.39 9.11 7.14
C LYS A 49 -6.19 7.84 6.31
N ALA A 50 -5.99 7.96 5.00
CA ALA A 50 -5.64 6.81 4.16
C ALA A 50 -4.31 6.18 4.60
N SER A 51 -3.28 7.00 4.87
CA SER A 51 -1.98 6.54 5.33
C SER A 51 -2.06 5.79 6.68
N VAL A 52 -2.81 6.35 7.64
CA VAL A 52 -3.07 5.68 8.93
C VAL A 52 -3.84 4.37 8.73
N ARG A 53 -4.82 4.34 7.82
CA ARG A 53 -5.59 3.13 7.50
C ARG A 53 -4.69 2.03 6.94
N ILE A 54 -3.80 2.37 6.01
CA ILE A 54 -2.83 1.43 5.42
C ILE A 54 -1.91 0.86 6.49
N LEU A 55 -1.39 1.71 7.38
CA LEU A 55 -0.55 1.27 8.49
C LEU A 55 -1.29 0.34 9.47
N ASN A 56 -2.57 0.61 9.73
CA ASN A 56 -3.39 -0.24 10.58
C ASN A 56 -3.70 -1.59 9.92
N ASP A 57 -3.97 -1.60 8.61
CA ASP A 57 -4.15 -2.86 7.85
C ASP A 57 -2.87 -3.69 7.81
N LEU A 58 -1.71 -3.04 7.69
CA LEU A 58 -0.41 -3.68 7.83
C LEU A 58 -0.30 -4.37 9.19
N ARG A 59 -0.46 -3.62 10.29
CA ARG A 59 -0.35 -4.15 11.67
C ARG A 59 -1.35 -5.26 11.98
N GLN A 60 -2.50 -5.27 11.31
CA GLN A 60 -3.53 -6.30 11.46
C GLN A 60 -3.26 -7.54 10.60
N GLY A 61 -2.18 -7.60 9.83
CA GLY A 61 -1.85 -8.71 8.94
C GLY A 61 -2.78 -8.82 7.72
N LYS A 62 -3.53 -7.76 7.40
CA LYS A 62 -4.53 -7.77 6.31
C LYS A 62 -3.92 -7.61 4.92
N LEU A 63 -2.65 -7.25 4.85
CA LEU A 63 -1.83 -7.20 3.64
C LEU A 63 -1.11 -8.54 3.38
N GLY A 64 -1.56 -9.62 4.03
CA GLY A 64 -0.96 -10.95 3.94
C GLY A 64 0.21 -11.13 4.92
N THR A 65 0.86 -12.29 4.83
CA THR A 65 2.09 -12.58 5.58
C THR A 65 3.24 -11.84 4.93
N TYR A 66 3.82 -10.88 5.64
CA TYR A 66 5.03 -10.17 5.23
C TYR A 66 6.09 -10.30 6.32
N THR A 67 7.35 -10.40 5.90
CA THR A 67 8.50 -10.39 6.81
C THR A 67 9.21 -9.05 6.62
N LEU A 68 9.28 -8.25 7.69
CA LEU A 68 10.04 -6.99 7.70
C LEU A 68 11.54 -7.22 7.95
N ASP A 69 11.92 -8.39 8.47
CA ASP A 69 13.31 -8.83 8.51
C ASP A 69 13.75 -9.24 7.11
N LEU A 70 14.31 -8.26 6.41
CA LEU A 70 15.14 -8.51 5.24
C LEU A 70 16.50 -8.92 5.78
N ILE A 71 16.97 -10.12 5.40
CA ILE A 71 18.37 -10.48 5.61
C ILE A 71 19.18 -9.55 4.70
N ASN A 72 19.69 -8.45 5.28
CA ASN A 72 20.76 -7.69 4.66
C ASN A 72 22.04 -8.49 4.90
N GLU A 73 22.54 -9.10 3.82
CA GLU A 73 23.85 -9.75 3.78
C GLU A 73 24.99 -8.73 3.86
#